data_AF-A0A934R1A6-F1
#
_entry.id   AF-A0A934R1A6-F1
#
_cell.length_a   1.000
_cell.length_b   1.000
_cell.length_c   1.000
_cell.angle_alpha   90.00
_cell.angle_beta   90.00
_cell.angle_gamma   90.00
#
_symmetry.space_group_name_H-M   'P 1'
#
loop_
_entity.id
_entity.type
_entity.pdbx_description
1 polymer ?
#
loop_
_entity_poly.entity_id
_entity_poly.type
_entity_poly.pdbx_seq_one_letter_code
_entity_poly.pdbx_strand_id
1 'polypeptide(L)'
;MSRDELHAIAQADTPEGVQVPNTMPGLIAWGFMRFGTNAMIMMICLGVGGYALKGIYADLGRSNMIVLEMVRAQTTSNTRLESTLAELARQVENNTRAITDLQRTTTRNQ
;
A
#
# COMPACT_ATOMS: atom_id res chain seq x y z
N MET A 1 11.90 -37.67 36.01
CA MET A 1 12.36 -36.34 36.43
C MET A 1 11.75 -36.06 37.79
N SER A 2 12.57 -35.83 38.80
CA SER A 2 12.12 -35.59 40.16
C SER A 2 11.68 -34.13 40.34
N ARG A 3 10.85 -33.87 41.35
CA ARG A 3 10.37 -32.52 41.70
C ARG A 3 11.52 -31.55 41.94
N ASP A 4 12.57 -32.02 42.61
CA ASP A 4 13.74 -31.21 42.95
C ASP A 4 14.57 -30.87 41.71
N GLU A 5 14.66 -31.79 40.74
CA GLU A 5 15.27 -31.51 39.43
C GLU A 5 14.50 -30.42 38.66
N LEU A 6 13.16 -30.50 38.66
CA LEU A 6 12.31 -29.52 37.99
C LEU A 6 12.39 -28.14 38.64
N HIS A 7 12.41 -28.09 39.97
CA HIS A 7 12.56 -26.83 40.70
C HIS A 7 13.95 -26.21 40.49
N ALA A 8 15.01 -27.01 40.49
CA ALA A 8 16.38 -26.54 40.25
C ALA A 8 16.55 -25.95 38.84
N ILE A 9 16.01 -26.64 37.81
CA ILE A 9 16.06 -26.16 36.43
C ILE A 9 15.24 -24.88 36.27
N ALA A 10 14.04 -24.85 36.85
CA ALA A 10 13.20 -23.65 36.79
C ALA A 10 13.87 -22.45 37.50
N GLN A 11 14.45 -22.65 38.70
CA GLN A 11 15.12 -21.58 39.44
C GLN A 11 16.38 -21.06 38.73
N ALA A 12 17.12 -21.92 38.03
CA ALA A 12 18.28 -21.53 37.22
C ALA A 12 17.90 -20.66 36.00
N ASP A 13 16.73 -20.90 35.41
CA ASP A 13 16.21 -20.17 34.25
C ASP A 13 15.43 -18.88 34.62
N THR A 14 15.36 -18.55 35.91
CA THR A 14 14.62 -17.39 36.42
C THR A 14 15.57 -16.36 37.06
N PRO A 15 15.40 -15.03 36.81
CA PRO A 15 16.24 -14.02 37.43
C PRO A 15 16.22 -14.05 38.97
N GLU A 16 17.30 -13.62 39.63
CA GLU A 16 17.53 -13.69 41.09
C GLU A 16 16.44 -13.03 41.97
N GLY A 17 15.49 -12.29 41.38
CA GLY A 17 14.37 -11.66 42.09
C GLY A 17 13.05 -12.43 42.08
N VAL A 18 12.96 -13.59 41.42
CA VAL A 18 11.70 -14.35 41.29
C VAL A 18 11.83 -15.69 42.01
N GLN A 19 10.99 -15.91 43.01
CA GLN A 19 10.90 -17.19 43.72
C GLN A 19 10.09 -18.19 42.90
N VAL A 20 10.71 -19.30 42.52
CA VAL A 20 9.99 -20.44 41.92
C VAL A 20 9.41 -21.28 43.06
N PRO A 21 8.12 -21.64 43.05
CA PRO A 21 7.56 -22.53 44.04
C PRO A 21 8.19 -23.92 43.94
N ASN A 22 8.57 -24.54 45.06
CA ASN A 22 9.10 -25.89 45.06
C ASN A 22 7.98 -26.95 44.96
N THR A 23 6.70 -26.62 45.16
CA THR A 23 5.61 -27.62 45.07
C THR A 23 5.23 -27.93 43.62
N MET A 24 4.92 -29.20 43.29
CA MET A 24 4.49 -29.57 41.91
C MET A 24 3.32 -28.74 41.38
N PRO A 25 2.23 -28.49 42.15
CA PRO A 25 1.17 -27.59 41.71
C PRO A 25 1.66 -26.14 41.50
N GLY A 26 2.60 -25.69 42.31
CA GLY A 26 3.20 -24.36 42.20
C GLY A 26 4.11 -24.22 40.98
N LEU A 27 4.87 -25.26 40.62
CA LEU A 27 5.68 -25.30 39.40
C LEU A 27 4.80 -25.23 38.15
N ILE A 28 3.67 -25.93 38.15
CA ILE A 28 2.69 -25.89 37.05
C ILE A 28 2.07 -24.49 36.93
N ALA A 29 1.58 -23.92 38.04
CA ALA A 29 1.00 -22.57 38.05
C ALA A 29 2.01 -21.49 37.62
N TRP A 30 3.25 -21.60 38.07
CA TRP A 30 4.34 -20.70 37.69
C TRP A 30 4.68 -20.82 36.19
N GLY A 31 4.74 -22.04 35.65
CA GLY A 31 4.94 -22.27 34.22
C GLY A 31 3.83 -21.65 33.39
N PHE A 32 2.57 -21.80 33.79
CA PHE A 32 1.45 -21.16 33.10
C PHE A 32 1.50 -19.64 33.14
N MET A 33 1.92 -19.03 34.26
CA MET A 33 2.10 -17.58 34.31
C MET A 33 3.27 -17.12 33.43
N ARG A 34 4.44 -17.76 33.50
CA ARG A 34 5.63 -17.33 32.75
C ARG A 34 5.50 -17.52 31.23
N PHE A 35 4.93 -18.64 30.79
CA PHE A 35 4.77 -18.94 29.37
C PHE A 35 3.44 -18.45 28.79
N GLY A 36 2.37 -18.39 29.60
CA GLY A 36 1.03 -17.97 29.17
C GLY A 36 0.94 -16.49 28.82
N THR A 37 1.69 -15.62 29.51
CA THR A 37 1.71 -14.18 29.18
C THR A 37 2.31 -13.92 27.81
N ASN A 38 3.36 -14.65 27.43
CA ASN A 38 3.97 -14.53 26.11
C ASN A 38 3.02 -14.99 24.99
N ALA A 39 2.26 -16.07 25.22
CA ALA A 39 1.23 -16.52 24.28
C ALA A 39 0.10 -15.49 24.11
N MET A 40 -0.31 -14.83 25.20
CA MET A 40 -1.34 -13.78 25.16
C MET A 40 -0.86 -12.54 24.41
N ILE A 41 0.39 -12.11 24.63
CA ILE A 41 1.02 -11.01 23.89
C ILE A 41 1.09 -11.34 22.39
N MET A 42 1.50 -12.56 22.04
CA MET A 42 1.58 -12.99 20.64
C MET A 42 0.21 -12.97 19.95
N MET A 43 -0.85 -13.42 20.64
CA MET A 43 -2.23 -13.37 20.13
C MET A 43 -2.72 -11.93 19.92
N ILE A 44 -2.40 -11.01 20.82
CA ILE A 44 -2.75 -9.59 20.67
C ILE A 44 -2.01 -8.97 19.50
N CYS A 45 -0.71 -9.24 19.35
CA CYS A 45 0.08 -8.74 18.21
C CYS A 45 -0.43 -9.28 16.87
N LEU A 46 -0.80 -10.57 16.79
CA LEU A 46 -1.35 -11.17 15.58
C LEU A 46 -2.78 -10.69 15.28
N GLY A 47 -3.62 -10.54 16.31
CA GLY A 47 -4.99 -10.05 16.17
C GLY A 47 -5.05 -8.58 15.77
N VAL A 48 -4.42 -7.70 16.54
CA VAL A 48 -4.47 -6.25 16.32
C VAL A 48 -3.60 -5.84 15.12
N GLY A 49 -2.39 -6.41 15.00
CA GLY A 49 -1.50 -6.15 13.87
C GLY A 49 -2.06 -6.66 12.54
N GLY A 50 -2.78 -7.80 12.55
CA GLY A 50 -3.44 -8.35 11.37
C GLY A 50 -4.60 -7.48 10.85
N TYR A 51 -5.35 -6.83 11.73
CA TYR A 51 -6.42 -5.89 11.33
C TYR A 51 -5.85 -4.59 10.73
N ALA A 52 -4.78 -4.05 11.29
CA ALA A 52 -4.13 -2.84 10.77
C ALA A 52 -3.56 -3.05 9.36
N LEU A 53 -2.93 -4.20 9.10
CA LEU A 53 -2.41 -4.54 7.78
C LEU A 53 -3.52 -4.61 6.72
N LYS A 54 -4.67 -5.22 7.03
CA LYS A 54 -5.81 -5.29 6.08
C LYS A 54 -6.34 -3.92 5.66
N GLY A 55 -6.37 -2.94 6.57
CA GLY A 55 -6.80 -1.57 6.26
C GLY A 55 -5.89 -0.88 5.25
N ILE A 56 -4.57 -0.99 5.44
CA ILE A 56 -3.56 -0.36 4.58
C ILE A 56 -3.62 -0.92 3.16
N TYR A 57 -3.75 -2.24 3.00
CA TYR A 57 -3.85 -2.87 1.67
C TYR A 57 -5.14 -2.51 0.93
N ALA A 58 -6.26 -2.36 1.65
CA ALA A 58 -7.54 -1.96 1.05
C ALA A 58 -7.49 -0.53 0.50
N ASP A 59 -6.77 0.36 1.18
CA ASP A 59 -6.63 1.76 0.78
C ASP A 59 -5.70 1.92 -0.44
N LEU A 60 -4.61 1.13 -0.48
CA LEU A 60 -3.68 1.11 -1.60
C LEU A 60 -4.35 0.69 -2.92
N GLY A 61 -5.27 -0.29 -2.86
CA GLY A 61 -6.03 -0.74 -4.03
C GLY A 61 -6.94 0.36 -4.59
N ARG A 62 -7.61 1.14 -3.74
CA ARG A 62 -8.46 2.26 -4.17
C ARG A 62 -7.66 3.39 -4.78
N SER A 63 -6.55 3.76 -4.14
CA SER A 63 -5.69 4.84 -4.64
C SER A 63 -5.14 4.51 -6.03
N ASN A 64 -4.74 3.26 -6.28
CA ASN A 64 -4.26 2.84 -7.59
C ASN A 64 -5.34 2.88 -8.68
N MET A 65 -6.60 2.53 -8.36
CA MET A 65 -7.70 2.68 -9.32
C MET A 65 -7.93 4.14 -9.71
N ILE A 66 -7.92 5.05 -8.75
CA ILE A 66 -8.14 6.49 -9.00
C ILE A 66 -7.06 7.05 -9.93
N VAL A 67 -5.79 6.67 -9.69
CA VAL A 67 -4.67 7.08 -10.55
C VAL A 67 -4.84 6.53 -11.96
N LEU A 68 -5.23 5.25 -12.11
CA LEU A 68 -5.50 4.65 -13.42
C LEU A 68 -6.63 5.35 -14.17
N GLU A 69 -7.68 5.75 -13.46
CA GLU A 69 -8.83 6.46 -14.04
C GLU A 69 -8.44 7.88 -14.47
N MET A 70 -7.66 8.61 -13.66
CA MET A 70 -7.10 9.90 -14.04
C MET A 70 -6.20 9.79 -15.27
N VAL A 71 -5.32 8.78 -15.33
CA VAL A 71 -4.45 8.56 -16.50
C VAL A 71 -5.28 8.24 -17.74
N ARG A 72 -6.33 7.42 -17.64
CA ARG A 72 -7.24 7.16 -18.77
C ARG A 72 -7.97 8.42 -19.25
N ALA A 73 -8.45 9.25 -18.32
CA ALA A 73 -9.09 10.52 -18.64
C ALA A 73 -8.11 11.48 -19.33
N GLN A 74 -6.87 11.58 -18.81
CA GLN A 74 -5.80 12.40 -19.37
C GLN A 74 -5.44 11.95 -20.79
N THR A 75 -5.25 10.64 -21.01
CA THR A 75 -4.94 10.10 -22.35
C THR A 75 -6.06 10.38 -23.33
N THR A 76 -7.32 10.19 -22.94
CA THR A 76 -8.48 10.49 -23.81
C THR A 76 -8.54 11.98 -24.16
N SER A 77 -8.26 12.85 -23.18
CA SER A 77 -8.18 14.30 -23.40
C SER A 77 -7.04 14.65 -24.36
N ASN A 78 -5.86 14.06 -24.18
CA ASN A 78 -4.71 14.29 -25.06
C ASN A 78 -4.98 13.82 -26.50
N THR A 79 -5.59 12.65 -26.70
CA THR A 79 -5.95 12.18 -28.04
C THR A 79 -6.95 13.11 -28.73
N ARG A 80 -7.91 13.68 -27.98
CA ARG A 80 -8.82 14.71 -28.51
C ARG A 80 -8.07 16.00 -28.85
N LEU A 81 -7.13 16.42 -28.01
CA LEU A 81 -6.30 17.59 -28.28
C LEU A 81 -5.48 17.40 -29.56
N GLU A 82 -4.83 16.24 -29.72
CA GLU A 82 -4.07 15.91 -30.93
C GLU A 82 -4.93 15.96 -32.19
N SER A 83 -6.14 15.38 -32.15
CA SER A 83 -7.05 15.42 -33.30
C SER A 83 -7.52 16.84 -33.63
N THR A 84 -7.79 17.65 -32.60
CA THR A 84 -8.20 19.05 -32.78
C THR A 84 -7.05 19.89 -33.35
N LEU A 85 -5.82 19.63 -32.91
CA LEU A 85 -4.61 20.32 -33.37
C LEU A 85 -4.27 19.95 -34.82
N ALA A 86 -4.45 18.67 -35.20
CA ALA A 86 -4.31 18.21 -36.57
C ALA A 86 -5.36 18.86 -37.51
N GLU A 87 -6.60 19.00 -37.04
CA GLU A 87 -7.66 19.64 -37.83
C GLU A 87 -7.40 21.15 -37.99
N LEU A 88 -6.94 21.82 -36.93
CA LEU A 88 -6.54 23.23 -37.00
C LEU A 88 -5.38 23.43 -37.98
N ALA A 89 -4.38 22.54 -37.97
CA ALA A 89 -3.26 22.59 -38.91
C ALA A 89 -3.73 22.49 -40.37
N ARG A 90 -4.69 21.59 -40.66
CA ARG A 90 -5.30 21.49 -42.01
C ARG A 90 -6.05 22.76 -42.40
N GLN A 91 -6.81 23.35 -41.48
CA GLN A 91 -7.52 24.60 -41.76
C GLN A 91 -6.55 25.75 -42.05
N VAL A 92 -5.45 25.84 -41.29
CA VAL A 92 -4.40 26.84 -41.54
C VAL A 92 -3.76 26.62 -42.92
N GLU A 93 -3.44 25.38 -43.29
CA GLU A 93 -2.88 25.06 -44.60
C GLU A 93 -3.84 25.43 -45.75
N ASN A 94 -5.12 25.07 -45.62
CA ASN A 94 -6.16 25.38 -46.61
C ASN A 94 -6.34 26.90 -46.77
N ASN A 95 -6.39 27.64 -45.65
CA ASN A 95 -6.50 29.10 -45.69
C ASN A 95 -5.26 29.74 -46.31
N THR A 96 -4.06 29.24 -46.01
CA THR A 96 -2.81 29.74 -46.60
C THR A 96 -2.79 29.54 -48.12
N ARG A 97 -3.25 28.38 -48.60
CA ARG A 97 -3.39 28.10 -50.04
C ARG A 97 -4.40 29.04 -50.69
N ALA A 98 -5.58 29.21 -50.09
CA ALA A 98 -6.62 30.10 -50.60
C ALA A 98 -6.13 31.56 -50.71
N ILE A 99 -5.40 32.06 -49.70
CA ILE A 99 -4.80 33.40 -49.73
C ILE A 99 -3.78 33.52 -50.87
N THR A 100 -2.91 32.52 -51.03
CA THR A 100 -1.90 32.52 -52.09
C THR A 100 -2.54 32.54 -53.48
N ASP A 101 -3.62 31.78 -53.68
CA ASP A 101 -4.36 31.75 -54.94
C ASP A 101 -5.14 33.06 -55.20
N LEU A 102 -5.69 33.68 -54.16
CA LEU A 102 -6.31 35.02 -54.25
C LEU A 102 -5.28 36.10 -54.64
N GLN A 103 -4.06 36.04 -54.10
CA GLN A 103 -3.00 36.96 -54.50
C GLN A 103 -2.59 36.77 -55.96
N ARG A 104 -2.48 35.52 -56.42
CA ARG A 104 -2.17 35.21 -57.83
C ARG A 104 -3.26 35.70 -58.79
N THR A 105 -4.53 35.51 -58.46
CA THR A 105 -5.66 35.97 -59.29
C THR A 105 -5.79 37.49 -59.32
N THR A 106 -5.56 38.17 -58.18
CA THR A 106 -5.56 39.64 -58.11
C THR A 106 -4.43 40.25 -58.94
N THR A 107 -3.22 39.68 -58.87
CA THR A 107 -2.05 40.18 -59.63
C THR A 107 -2.19 39.96 -61.14
N ARG A 108 -2.99 38.97 -61.57
CA ARG A 108 -3.24 38.69 -62.98
C ARG A 108 -4.30 39.60 -63.61
N ASN A 109 -5.12 40.24 -62.79
CA ASN A 109 -6.21 41.13 -63.22
C ASN A 109 -5.83 42.63 -63.16
N GLN A 110 -4.58 42.94 -62.77
CA GLN A 110 -3.97 44.27 -62.88
C GLN A 110 -3.04 44.31 -64.08
#